data_AF-A0A3D0YVF5-F1
#
_entry.id   AF-A0A3D0YVF5-F1
#
_cell.length_a   1.000
_cell.length_b   1.000
_cell.length_c   1.000
_cell.angle_alpha   90.00
_cell.angle_beta   90.00
_cell.angle_gamma   90.00
#
_symmetry.space_group_name_H-M   'P 1'
#
loop_
_entity.id
_entity.type
_entity.pdbx_description
1 polymer ?
#
loop_
_entity_poly.entity_id
_entity_poly.type
_entity_poly.pdbx_seq_one_letter_code
_entity_poly.pdbx_strand_id
1 'polypeptide(L)'
;MSELPPQKPSLKFTYDSLPAAIKQFLPESIWPYCIRTNELHCSPNKTGGSKFTSINNILEVLAHLDAQTLAARIKNHEDDRDALMSAGASKSAFLPNTRQPGQSPDLPEALYFQVPGIKGELAIEQLSALPDNTPVLVAREKGHSNPNRPENYTPASFTAFITDRKLPPTDFATIIFGRDAGEDQFKLWTIHPGAPIRAAVRDFHWTTDLKSPDEVNGHEKPTAVLTTVRHLLHYISPESYIKISTANLQTALARYDYSKK
;
A
#
# COMPACT_ATOMS: atom_id res chain seq x y z
N MET A 1 -20.24 35.26 -18.93
CA MET A 1 -18.88 34.77 -18.64
C MET A 1 -19.04 33.60 -17.68
N SER A 2 -18.77 32.38 -18.13
CA SER A 2 -18.72 31.22 -17.22
C SER A 2 -17.40 31.30 -16.45
N GLU A 3 -17.46 31.53 -15.15
CA GLU A 3 -16.29 31.39 -14.28
C GLU A 3 -15.73 29.99 -14.49
N LEU A 4 -14.46 29.91 -14.91
CA LEU A 4 -13.76 28.64 -14.95
C LEU A 4 -13.75 28.12 -13.51
N PRO A 5 -14.13 26.84 -13.27
CA PRO A 5 -14.07 26.28 -11.94
C PRO A 5 -12.64 26.44 -11.42
N PRO A 6 -12.45 26.77 -10.14
CA PRO A 6 -11.11 26.95 -9.56
C PRO A 6 -10.26 25.73 -9.90
N GLN A 7 -9.12 25.97 -10.55
CA GLN A 7 -8.20 24.90 -10.87
C GLN A 7 -7.75 24.26 -9.56
N LYS A 8 -8.05 22.97 -9.43
CA LYS A 8 -7.59 22.18 -8.29
C LYS A 8 -6.06 22.18 -8.28
N PRO A 9 -5.40 22.44 -7.14
CA PRO A 9 -3.96 22.51 -7.08
C PRO A 9 -3.34 21.18 -7.56
N SER A 10 -2.32 21.28 -8.41
CA SER A 10 -1.59 20.09 -8.88
C SER A 10 -0.75 19.49 -7.74
N LEU A 11 -0.31 18.24 -7.92
CA LEU A 11 0.62 17.60 -6.98
C LEU A 11 1.89 18.45 -6.79
N LYS A 12 2.44 19.00 -7.89
CA LYS A 12 3.66 19.84 -7.84
C LYS A 12 3.42 21.17 -7.14
N PHE A 13 2.29 21.82 -7.43
CA PHE A 13 1.92 23.06 -6.75
C PHE A 13 1.76 22.84 -5.24
N THR A 14 1.09 21.75 -4.85
CA THR A 14 0.91 21.38 -3.44
C THR A 14 2.26 21.14 -2.78
N TYR A 15 3.15 20.36 -3.41
CA TYR A 15 4.51 20.15 -2.93
C TYR A 15 5.27 21.47 -2.73
N ASP A 16 5.23 22.38 -3.72
CA ASP A 16 5.93 23.67 -3.66
C ASP A 16 5.39 24.58 -2.55
N SER A 17 4.12 24.42 -2.17
CA SER A 17 3.50 25.15 -1.06
C SER A 17 3.80 24.57 0.33
N LEU A 18 4.33 23.34 0.42
CA LEU A 18 4.59 22.70 1.72
C LEU A 18 5.65 23.48 2.53
N PRO A 19 5.50 23.58 3.86
CA PRO A 19 6.51 24.18 4.72
C PRO A 19 7.86 23.46 4.62
N ALA A 20 8.96 24.21 4.78
CA ALA A 20 10.32 23.66 4.74
C ALA A 20 10.54 22.51 5.74
N ALA A 21 9.91 22.61 6.92
CA ALA A 21 9.95 21.59 7.96
C ALA A 21 9.36 20.22 7.52
N ILE A 22 8.48 20.20 6.52
CA ILE A 22 7.96 18.95 5.94
C ILE A 22 8.78 18.53 4.72
N LYS A 23 9.18 19.48 3.87
CA LYS A 23 9.95 19.21 2.65
C LYS A 23 11.25 18.44 2.89
N GLN A 24 11.87 18.60 4.06
CA GLN A 24 13.06 17.81 4.42
C GLN A 24 12.81 16.29 4.42
N PHE A 25 11.57 15.83 4.63
CA PHE A 25 11.18 14.42 4.58
C PHE A 25 10.66 13.98 3.21
N LEU A 26 10.65 14.89 2.22
CA LEU A 26 10.23 14.63 0.85
C LEU A 26 11.36 15.03 -0.12
N PRO A 27 12.51 14.31 -0.11
CA PRO A 27 13.60 14.61 -1.03
C PRO A 27 13.15 14.39 -2.49
N GLU A 28 13.81 15.06 -3.45
CA GLU A 28 13.41 14.98 -4.87
C GLU A 28 13.34 13.54 -5.40
N SER A 29 14.14 12.63 -4.83
CA SER A 29 14.13 11.20 -5.17
C SER A 29 12.78 10.50 -4.92
N ILE A 30 11.92 11.01 -4.04
CA ILE A 30 10.58 10.43 -3.79
C ILE A 30 9.52 10.89 -4.80
N TRP A 31 9.86 11.82 -5.69
CA TRP A 31 8.89 12.42 -6.60
C TRP A 31 8.19 11.40 -7.54
N PRO A 32 8.91 10.45 -8.17
CA PRO A 32 8.26 9.41 -8.96
C PRO A 32 7.29 8.56 -8.15
N TYR A 33 7.63 8.29 -6.88
CA TYR A 33 6.75 7.59 -5.96
C TYR A 33 5.49 8.40 -5.65
N CYS A 34 5.62 9.70 -5.38
CA CYS A 34 4.47 10.57 -5.11
C CYS A 34 3.50 10.63 -6.30
N ILE A 35 4.00 10.71 -7.54
CA ILE A 35 3.16 10.68 -8.74
C ILE A 35 2.37 9.37 -8.79
N ARG A 36 3.06 8.23 -8.65
CA ARG A 36 2.44 6.91 -8.70
C ARG A 36 1.41 6.72 -7.60
N THR A 37 1.75 7.08 -6.37
CA THR A 37 0.85 7.00 -5.21
C THR A 37 -0.34 7.94 -5.37
N ASN A 38 -0.16 9.10 -6.02
CA ASN A 38 -1.25 10.01 -6.34
C ASN A 38 -2.21 9.42 -7.37
N GLU A 39 -1.69 8.88 -8.47
CA GLU A 39 -2.48 8.14 -9.45
C GLU A 39 -3.21 6.96 -8.82
N LEU A 40 -2.55 6.28 -7.87
CA LEU A 40 -3.14 5.21 -7.12
C LEU A 40 -4.23 5.72 -6.20
N HIS A 41 -4.12 6.75 -5.38
CA HIS A 41 -5.16 7.02 -4.37
C HIS A 41 -6.17 8.09 -4.77
N CYS A 42 -5.86 8.92 -5.77
CA CYS A 42 -6.70 10.07 -6.14
C CYS A 42 -7.25 9.99 -7.57
N SER A 43 -6.88 8.98 -8.38
CA SER A 43 -7.41 8.87 -9.76
C SER A 43 -8.91 8.54 -9.77
N PRO A 44 -9.71 9.20 -10.63
CA PRO A 44 -11.14 8.93 -10.75
C PRO A 44 -11.42 7.49 -11.20
N ASN A 45 -10.52 6.91 -12.01
CA ASN A 45 -10.69 5.60 -12.64
C ASN A 45 -10.24 4.42 -11.78
N LYS A 46 -9.78 4.65 -10.54
CA LYS A 46 -9.40 3.54 -9.67
C LYS A 46 -10.60 2.80 -9.14
N THR A 47 -10.49 1.48 -9.22
CA THR A 47 -11.37 0.50 -8.60
C THR A 47 -10.53 -0.36 -7.64
N GLY A 48 -10.94 -0.41 -6.36
CA GLY A 48 -10.38 -1.32 -5.36
C GLY A 48 -9.19 -0.84 -4.49
N GLY A 49 -9.03 -1.49 -3.34
CA GLY A 49 -7.98 -1.26 -2.34
C GLY A 49 -8.22 -0.04 -1.49
N SER A 50 -7.87 1.13 -1.98
CA SER A 50 -8.01 2.35 -1.19
C SER A 50 -8.03 3.60 -2.06
N LYS A 51 -8.95 4.52 -1.80
CA LYS A 51 -9.17 5.74 -2.59
C LYS A 51 -9.52 6.92 -1.70
N PHE A 52 -8.94 8.09 -1.95
CA PHE A 52 -9.36 9.32 -1.32
C PHE A 52 -10.60 9.88 -1.99
N THR A 53 -11.55 10.38 -1.20
CA THR A 53 -12.83 10.92 -1.68
C THR A 53 -13.01 12.40 -1.35
N SER A 54 -12.25 12.95 -0.40
CA SER A 54 -12.31 14.38 -0.04
C SER A 54 -11.13 15.24 -0.50
N ILE A 55 -10.08 14.65 -1.08
CA ILE A 55 -8.88 15.37 -1.53
C ILE A 55 -8.58 15.09 -3.00
N ASN A 56 -7.90 16.04 -3.67
CA ASN A 56 -7.61 15.91 -5.10
C ASN A 56 -6.22 15.31 -5.37
N ASN A 57 -5.29 15.50 -4.43
CA ASN A 57 -3.97 14.92 -4.52
C ASN A 57 -3.44 14.51 -3.14
N ILE A 58 -2.56 13.50 -3.10
CA ILE A 58 -2.13 12.88 -1.85
C ILE A 58 -1.37 13.83 -0.90
N LEU A 59 -0.73 14.89 -1.42
CA LEU A 59 0.03 15.83 -0.60
C LEU A 59 -0.89 16.82 0.13
N GLU A 60 -2.17 16.92 -0.26
CA GLU A 60 -3.16 17.68 0.52
C GLU A 60 -3.26 17.13 1.95
N VAL A 61 -3.05 15.82 2.17
CA VAL A 61 -3.04 15.21 3.52
C VAL A 61 -1.99 15.87 4.43
N LEU A 62 -0.81 16.18 3.90
CA LEU A 62 0.26 16.84 4.67
C LEU A 62 -0.10 18.29 5.02
N ALA A 63 -0.93 18.96 4.22
CA ALA A 63 -1.39 20.31 4.49
C ALA A 63 -2.41 20.39 5.65
N HIS A 64 -2.98 19.25 6.07
CA HIS A 64 -3.88 19.18 7.23
C HIS A 64 -3.14 19.02 8.56
N LEU A 65 -1.82 18.90 8.54
CA LEU A 65 -1.00 18.74 9.74
C LEU A 65 -0.23 20.01 10.05
N ASP A 66 -0.04 20.28 11.35
CA ASP A 66 0.92 21.29 11.78
C ASP A 66 2.34 20.79 11.49
N ALA A 67 3.01 21.46 10.55
CA ALA A 67 4.30 21.05 10.03
C ALA A 67 5.40 20.98 11.10
N GLN A 68 5.37 21.90 12.09
CA GLN A 68 6.35 21.93 13.16
C GLN A 68 6.13 20.78 14.14
N THR A 69 4.87 20.53 14.51
CA THR A 69 4.49 19.41 15.36
C THR A 69 4.85 18.08 14.71
N LEU A 70 4.52 17.89 13.42
CA LEU A 70 4.86 16.66 12.71
C LEU A 70 6.39 16.45 12.65
N ALA A 71 7.17 17.48 12.32
CA ALA A 71 8.62 17.39 12.29
C ALA A 71 9.23 17.08 13.68
N ALA A 72 8.69 17.68 14.74
CA ALA A 72 9.11 17.40 16.11
C ALA A 72 8.80 15.94 16.51
N ARG A 73 7.60 15.44 16.19
CA ARG A 73 7.21 14.05 16.46
C ARG A 73 8.09 13.06 15.71
N ILE A 74 8.41 13.31 14.43
CA ILE A 74 9.34 12.48 13.66
C ILE A 74 10.73 12.44 14.33
N LYS A 75 11.25 13.59 14.74
CA LYS A 75 12.55 13.68 15.44
C LYS A 75 12.56 12.94 16.78
N ASN A 76 11.45 12.94 17.49
CA ASN A 76 11.30 12.28 18.79
C ASN A 76 10.88 10.79 18.67
N HIS A 77 10.74 10.25 17.45
CA HIS A 77 10.25 8.89 17.20
C HIS A 77 8.84 8.62 17.79
N GLU A 78 8.01 9.65 17.85
CA GLU A 78 6.63 9.59 18.31
C GLU A 78 5.67 9.42 17.13
N ASP A 79 4.68 8.54 17.27
CA ASP A 79 3.70 8.26 16.22
C ASP A 79 2.32 7.88 16.80
N ASP A 80 1.35 7.58 15.94
CA ASP A 80 -0.07 7.33 16.25
C ASP A 80 -0.42 5.82 16.19
N ARG A 81 0.55 4.92 16.38
CA ARG A 81 0.33 3.46 16.24
C ARG A 81 -0.83 2.93 17.10
N ASP A 82 -0.97 3.40 18.33
CA ASP A 82 -2.01 2.95 19.25
C ASP A 82 -3.40 3.43 18.81
N ALA A 83 -3.48 4.66 18.28
CA ALA A 83 -4.70 5.19 17.69
C ALA A 83 -5.09 4.42 16.43
N LEU A 84 -4.10 4.08 15.59
CA LEU A 84 -4.31 3.28 14.38
C LEU A 84 -4.71 1.83 14.68
N MET A 85 -4.15 1.21 15.72
CA MET A 85 -4.60 -0.11 16.21
C MET A 85 -6.03 -0.06 16.73
N SER A 86 -6.38 1.00 17.46
CA SER A 86 -7.77 1.23 17.93
C SER A 86 -8.74 1.45 16.76
N ALA A 87 -8.25 1.98 15.64
CA ALA A 87 -8.99 2.11 14.38
C ALA A 87 -9.00 0.82 13.52
N GLY A 88 -8.47 -0.29 14.03
CA GLY A 88 -8.55 -1.61 13.40
C GLY A 88 -7.28 -2.10 12.69
N ALA A 89 -6.16 -1.37 12.75
CA ALA A 89 -4.89 -1.89 12.23
C ALA A 89 -4.39 -3.06 13.07
N SER A 90 -4.02 -4.16 12.43
CA SER A 90 -3.32 -5.26 13.11
C SER A 90 -1.95 -4.80 13.60
N LYS A 91 -1.52 -5.28 14.77
CA LYS A 91 -0.15 -5.08 15.27
C LYS A 91 0.93 -5.51 14.26
N SER A 92 0.63 -6.51 13.42
CA SER A 92 1.54 -6.98 12.36
C SER A 92 1.74 -6.00 11.20
N ALA A 93 0.92 -4.93 11.13
CA ALA A 93 1.05 -3.88 10.13
C ALA A 93 2.17 -2.88 10.44
N PHE A 94 2.67 -2.86 11.69
CA PHE A 94 3.64 -1.89 12.16
C PHE A 94 5.06 -2.44 12.15
N LEU A 95 5.96 -1.68 11.56
CA LEU A 95 7.40 -1.79 11.79
C LEU A 95 7.77 -1.08 13.11
N PRO A 96 8.95 -1.40 13.69
CA PRO A 96 9.43 -0.66 14.86
C PRO A 96 9.59 0.84 14.54
N ASN A 97 9.20 1.72 15.48
CA ASN A 97 9.52 3.15 15.43
C ASN A 97 10.96 3.46 15.84
N THR A 98 11.54 2.59 16.66
CA THR A 98 12.92 2.73 17.15
C THR A 98 13.56 1.35 17.18
N ARG A 99 14.74 1.23 16.59
CA ARG A 99 15.59 0.04 16.72
C ARG A 99 15.96 -0.18 18.18
N GLN A 100 15.59 -1.34 18.70
CA GLN A 100 15.95 -1.74 20.05
C GLN A 100 17.42 -2.21 20.08
N PRO A 101 18.13 -2.05 21.23
CA PRO A 101 19.46 -2.62 21.40
C PRO A 101 19.47 -4.13 21.10
N GLY A 102 20.42 -4.58 20.27
CA GLY A 102 20.56 -6.00 19.87
C GLY A 102 19.75 -6.41 18.65
N GLN A 103 18.94 -5.53 18.05
CA GLN A 103 18.30 -5.78 16.76
C GLN A 103 19.26 -5.59 15.58
N SER A 104 19.03 -6.33 14.49
CA SER A 104 19.86 -6.24 13.28
C SER A 104 19.94 -4.80 12.76
N PRO A 105 21.14 -4.33 12.35
CA PRO A 105 21.31 -3.01 11.76
C PRO A 105 20.60 -2.85 10.41
N ASP A 106 20.14 -3.96 9.82
CA ASP A 106 19.44 -3.98 8.53
C ASP A 106 17.92 -3.92 8.67
N LEU A 107 17.39 -3.75 9.88
CA LEU A 107 15.96 -3.62 10.09
C LEU A 107 15.48 -2.21 9.76
N PRO A 108 14.47 -2.08 8.88
CA PRO A 108 13.82 -0.80 8.62
C PRO A 108 13.01 -0.32 9.83
N GLU A 109 12.82 0.99 9.91
CA GLU A 109 11.95 1.64 10.89
C GLU A 109 10.86 2.45 10.20
N ALA A 110 9.69 2.57 10.85
CA ALA A 110 8.62 3.43 10.37
C ALA A 110 7.81 4.08 11.50
N LEU A 111 7.38 5.31 11.22
CA LEU A 111 6.49 6.13 12.02
C LEU A 111 5.17 6.32 11.28
N TYR A 112 4.06 6.14 12.00
CA TYR A 112 2.71 6.10 11.44
C TYR A 112 1.86 7.22 12.03
N PHE A 113 1.37 8.13 11.20
CA PHE A 113 0.61 9.30 11.65
C PHE A 113 -0.84 9.22 11.17
N GLN A 114 -1.79 9.40 12.09
CA GLN A 114 -3.21 9.44 11.77
C GLN A 114 -3.63 10.89 11.49
N VAL A 115 -4.27 11.12 10.35
CA VAL A 115 -4.77 12.45 9.95
C VAL A 115 -6.29 12.42 9.92
N PRO A 116 -6.97 12.89 10.97
CA PRO A 116 -8.43 12.87 11.06
C PRO A 116 -9.08 13.85 10.06
N GLY A 117 -10.33 13.57 9.67
CA GLY A 117 -11.13 14.42 8.81
C GLY A 117 -10.89 14.24 7.32
N ILE A 118 -9.97 13.36 6.92
CA ILE A 118 -9.70 13.03 5.51
C ILE A 118 -10.52 11.83 5.10
N LYS A 119 -11.51 12.05 4.24
CA LYS A 119 -12.41 10.99 3.79
C LYS A 119 -11.81 10.19 2.66
N GLY A 120 -12.05 8.89 2.73
CA GLY A 120 -11.70 7.94 1.69
C GLY A 120 -12.53 6.68 1.77
N GLU A 121 -12.07 5.69 1.04
CA GLU A 121 -12.58 4.34 1.04
C GLU A 121 -11.40 3.39 1.21
N LEU A 122 -11.55 2.38 2.06
CA LEU A 122 -10.56 1.33 2.28
C LEU A 122 -11.27 -0.02 2.22
N ALA A 123 -10.90 -0.81 1.23
CA ALA A 123 -11.52 -2.07 0.90
C ALA A 123 -10.50 -3.18 1.04
N ILE A 124 -10.23 -3.56 2.29
CA ILE A 124 -9.36 -4.66 2.65
C ILE A 124 -10.05 -5.45 3.74
N GLU A 125 -10.04 -6.78 3.64
CA GLU A 125 -10.73 -7.68 4.56
C GLU A 125 -9.85 -8.86 4.93
N GLN A 126 -10.15 -9.49 6.06
CA GLN A 126 -9.55 -10.77 6.40
C GLN A 126 -9.95 -11.82 5.36
N LEU A 127 -8.98 -12.64 4.94
CA LEU A 127 -9.18 -13.67 3.93
C LEU A 127 -10.28 -14.66 4.37
N SER A 128 -10.31 -15.00 5.66
CA SER A 128 -11.32 -15.88 6.28
C SER A 128 -12.75 -15.32 6.23
N ALA A 129 -12.91 -14.01 6.08
CA ALA A 129 -14.23 -13.37 5.98
C ALA A 129 -14.81 -13.42 4.56
N LEU A 130 -14.03 -13.85 3.56
CA LEU A 130 -14.45 -13.92 2.18
C LEU A 130 -15.00 -15.30 1.82
N PRO A 131 -15.98 -15.40 0.91
CA PRO A 131 -16.44 -16.69 0.39
C PRO A 131 -15.31 -17.48 -0.28
N ASP A 132 -15.24 -18.79 -0.02
CA ASP A 132 -14.25 -19.73 -0.57
C ASP A 132 -14.00 -19.59 -2.08
N ASN A 133 -15.06 -19.37 -2.86
CA ASN A 133 -15.00 -19.31 -4.32
C ASN A 133 -14.68 -17.91 -4.87
N THR A 134 -14.45 -16.91 -4.00
CA THR A 134 -14.11 -15.55 -4.46
C THR A 134 -12.81 -15.58 -5.26
N PRO A 135 -12.81 -15.07 -6.51
CA PRO A 135 -11.60 -15.01 -7.32
C PRO A 135 -10.56 -14.08 -6.70
N VAL A 136 -9.32 -14.56 -6.62
CA VAL A 136 -8.18 -13.80 -6.12
C VAL A 136 -7.10 -13.76 -7.19
N LEU A 137 -6.71 -12.55 -7.60
CA LEU A 137 -5.49 -12.34 -8.36
C LEU A 137 -4.32 -12.22 -7.40
N VAL A 138 -3.34 -13.08 -7.60
CA VAL A 138 -2.03 -13.02 -6.94
C VAL A 138 -1.07 -12.39 -7.95
N ALA A 139 -0.57 -11.19 -7.70
CA ALA A 139 0.34 -10.49 -8.61
C ALA A 139 1.71 -10.32 -7.97
N ARG A 140 2.78 -10.46 -8.76
CA ARG A 140 4.13 -10.12 -8.29
C ARG A 140 4.27 -8.61 -8.20
N GLU A 141 4.72 -8.11 -7.06
CA GLU A 141 5.18 -6.72 -6.98
C GLU A 141 6.56 -6.62 -7.65
N LYS A 142 6.75 -5.61 -8.51
CA LYS A 142 8.04 -5.38 -9.16
C LYS A 142 9.05 -4.91 -8.12
N GLY A 143 10.19 -5.59 -8.06
CA GLY A 143 11.29 -5.23 -7.18
C GLY A 143 11.68 -6.40 -6.29
N HIS A 144 12.94 -6.83 -6.46
CA HIS A 144 13.65 -7.84 -5.67
C HIS A 144 13.21 -9.30 -5.91
N SER A 145 13.92 -9.99 -6.81
CA SER A 145 14.74 -11.15 -6.39
C SER A 145 15.61 -11.74 -7.51
N ASN A 146 16.82 -12.14 -7.13
CA ASN A 146 17.65 -13.06 -7.90
C ASN A 146 17.18 -14.48 -7.56
N PRO A 147 16.65 -15.27 -8.51
CA PRO A 147 16.10 -16.60 -8.25
C PRO A 147 17.15 -17.63 -7.76
N ASN A 148 18.43 -17.29 -7.82
CA ASN A 148 19.54 -18.14 -7.36
C ASN A 148 20.02 -17.78 -5.94
N ARG A 149 19.37 -16.83 -5.25
CA ARG A 149 19.67 -16.48 -3.85
C ARG A 149 18.43 -16.70 -3.00
N PRO A 150 18.41 -17.73 -2.12
CA PRO A 150 17.27 -18.07 -1.26
C PRO A 150 16.77 -16.91 -0.39
N GLU A 151 17.66 -15.97 -0.04
CA GLU A 151 17.34 -14.78 0.76
C GLU A 151 16.60 -13.65 0.02
N ASN A 152 16.35 -13.76 -1.28
CA ASN A 152 15.68 -12.68 -2.02
C ASN A 152 14.17 -12.93 -2.17
N TYR A 153 13.45 -12.37 -1.20
CA TYR A 153 12.01 -12.23 -1.08
C TYR A 153 11.40 -11.40 -2.24
N THR A 154 10.41 -11.95 -2.96
CA THR A 154 9.53 -11.16 -3.85
C THR A 154 8.14 -11.04 -3.23
N PRO A 155 7.72 -9.86 -2.76
CA PRO A 155 6.37 -9.68 -2.25
C PRO A 155 5.33 -9.95 -3.34
N ALA A 156 4.26 -10.66 -2.96
CA ALA A 156 3.07 -10.83 -3.79
C ALA A 156 1.94 -9.95 -3.24
N SER A 157 1.19 -9.30 -4.13
CA SER A 157 -0.06 -8.67 -3.76
C SER A 157 -1.24 -9.58 -4.07
N PHE A 158 -2.17 -9.64 -3.13
CA PHE A 158 -3.38 -10.43 -3.24
C PHE A 158 -4.56 -9.47 -3.42
N THR A 159 -5.36 -9.67 -4.46
CA THR A 159 -6.55 -8.87 -4.75
C THR A 159 -7.75 -9.77 -5.03
N ALA A 160 -8.74 -9.76 -4.15
CA ALA A 160 -10.03 -10.40 -4.36
C ALA A 160 -10.95 -9.52 -5.22
N PHE A 161 -11.67 -10.11 -6.17
CA PHE A 161 -12.56 -9.37 -7.08
C PHE A 161 -14.02 -9.57 -6.70
N ILE A 162 -14.69 -8.49 -6.30
CA ILE A 162 -16.09 -8.45 -5.88
C ILE A 162 -16.73 -7.20 -6.48
N THR A 163 -17.36 -7.35 -7.64
CA THR A 163 -17.84 -6.24 -8.50
C THR A 163 -18.87 -5.34 -7.82
N ASP A 164 -19.84 -5.93 -7.12
CA ASP A 164 -21.00 -5.21 -6.58
C ASP A 164 -20.80 -4.76 -5.12
N ARG A 165 -19.54 -4.69 -4.68
CA ARG A 165 -19.23 -4.33 -3.30
C ARG A 165 -19.17 -2.82 -3.12
N LYS A 166 -19.93 -2.30 -2.16
CA LYS A 166 -19.72 -0.95 -1.64
C LYS A 166 -18.44 -0.95 -0.80
N LEU A 167 -17.51 -0.04 -1.11
CA LEU A 167 -16.27 0.06 -0.34
C LEU A 167 -16.56 0.73 1.03
N PRO A 168 -16.01 0.20 2.13
CA PRO A 168 -16.15 0.83 3.44
C PRO A 168 -15.57 2.25 3.44
N PRO A 169 -16.31 3.25 3.92
CA PRO A 169 -15.76 4.60 4.08
C PRO A 169 -14.75 4.62 5.23
N THR A 170 -13.81 5.55 5.14
CA THR A 170 -12.91 5.96 6.22
C THR A 170 -12.96 7.47 6.36
N ASP A 171 -12.77 7.96 7.57
CA ASP A 171 -12.78 9.38 7.94
C ASP A 171 -11.39 9.92 8.33
N PHE A 172 -10.35 9.12 8.13
CA PHE A 172 -8.96 9.53 8.30
C PHE A 172 -8.04 9.02 7.19
N ALA A 173 -6.84 9.60 7.12
CA ALA A 173 -5.70 9.13 6.34
C ALA A 173 -4.56 8.67 7.24
N THR A 174 -3.71 7.79 6.74
CA THR A 174 -2.44 7.44 7.38
C THR A 174 -1.29 7.96 6.54
N ILE A 175 -0.32 8.59 7.19
CA ILE A 175 0.99 8.93 6.63
C ILE A 175 2.03 8.02 7.26
N ILE A 176 2.89 7.44 6.43
CA ILE A 176 4.00 6.60 6.90
C ILE A 176 5.30 7.26 6.47
N PHE A 177 6.13 7.61 7.45
CA PHE A 177 7.52 7.97 7.23
C PHE A 177 8.39 6.80 7.66
N GLY A 178 9.29 6.35 6.81
CA GLY A 178 10.21 5.28 7.17
C GLY A 178 11.63 5.58 6.73
N ARG A 179 12.55 4.76 7.22
CA ARG A 179 13.96 4.79 6.82
C ARG A 179 14.44 3.37 6.57
N ASP A 180 15.16 3.21 5.48
CA ASP A 180 15.72 1.91 5.08
C ASP A 180 16.92 1.56 5.99
N ALA A 181 17.36 0.30 5.90
CA ALA A 181 18.58 -0.16 6.54
C ALA A 181 19.77 0.76 6.23
N GLY A 182 20.41 1.30 7.27
CA GLY A 182 21.59 2.15 7.14
C GLY A 182 21.30 3.59 6.68
N GLU A 183 20.03 3.98 6.57
CA GLU A 183 19.66 5.38 6.35
C GLU A 183 19.42 6.11 7.68
N ASP A 184 19.96 7.32 7.80
CA ASP A 184 19.83 8.13 9.02
C ASP A 184 18.50 8.90 9.07
N GLN A 185 17.91 9.22 7.92
CA GLN A 185 16.77 10.13 7.81
C GLN A 185 15.48 9.40 7.44
N PHE A 186 14.40 9.71 8.16
CA PHE A 186 13.06 9.34 7.75
C PHE A 186 12.68 10.06 6.45
N LYS A 187 12.05 9.34 5.53
CA LYS A 187 11.47 9.88 4.29
C LYS A 187 10.03 9.41 4.15
N LEU A 188 9.21 10.17 3.43
CA LEU A 188 7.84 9.76 3.16
C LEU A 188 7.84 8.44 2.40
N TRP A 189 7.25 7.41 3.00
CA TRP A 189 7.11 6.10 2.38
C TRP A 189 5.76 5.93 1.72
N THR A 190 4.66 6.34 2.36
CA THR A 190 3.34 6.28 1.73
C THR A 190 2.31 7.18 2.41
N ILE A 191 1.22 7.45 1.69
CA ILE A 191 0.01 8.12 2.16
C ILE A 191 -1.17 7.33 1.60
N HIS A 192 -2.07 6.87 2.47
CA HIS A 192 -3.27 6.15 2.05
C HIS A 192 -4.46 6.45 2.98
N PRO A 193 -5.71 6.28 2.52
CA PRO A 193 -6.87 6.46 3.38
C PRO A 193 -7.00 5.27 4.35
N GLY A 194 -7.49 5.55 5.56
CA GLY A 194 -7.75 4.58 6.61
C GLY A 194 -6.51 3.97 7.23
N ALA A 195 -6.72 2.94 8.04
CA ALA A 195 -5.67 2.31 8.86
C ALA A 195 -4.60 1.65 7.98
N PRO A 196 -3.32 1.60 8.40
CA PRO A 196 -2.29 0.87 7.67
C PRO A 196 -2.63 -0.61 7.67
N ILE A 197 -2.61 -1.19 6.48
CA ILE A 197 -2.82 -2.62 6.32
C ILE A 197 -1.61 -3.17 5.60
N ARG A 198 -0.90 -4.07 6.29
CA ARG A 198 0.08 -4.91 5.63
C ARG A 198 -0.69 -5.99 4.89
N ALA A 199 -0.64 -5.96 3.55
CA ALA A 199 -1.03 -7.12 2.75
C ALA A 199 -0.26 -8.34 3.29
N ALA A 200 -0.87 -9.52 3.27
CA ALA A 200 -0.23 -10.75 3.75
C ALA A 200 1.22 -10.88 3.26
N VAL A 201 2.20 -10.61 4.13
CA VAL A 201 3.62 -10.81 3.84
C VAL A 201 4.03 -12.04 4.63
N ARG A 202 4.04 -13.18 3.97
CA ARG A 202 4.73 -14.39 4.42
C ARG A 202 5.66 -14.84 3.29
N ASP A 203 6.63 -15.68 3.62
CA ASP A 203 7.42 -16.47 2.67
C ASP A 203 6.47 -17.24 1.74
N PHE A 204 6.08 -16.61 0.64
CA PHE A 204 5.24 -17.20 -0.40
C PHE A 204 6.19 -17.70 -1.49
N HIS A 205 6.45 -19.00 -1.50
CA HIS A 205 7.42 -19.55 -2.43
C HIS A 205 6.73 -19.80 -3.77
N TRP A 206 6.72 -18.76 -4.62
CA TRP A 206 5.97 -18.70 -5.88
C TRP A 206 6.10 -19.96 -6.76
N THR A 207 7.28 -20.54 -6.82
CA THR A 207 7.58 -21.72 -7.65
C THR A 207 7.10 -23.05 -7.07
N THR A 208 6.70 -23.07 -5.79
CA THR A 208 6.35 -24.29 -5.06
C THR A 208 4.88 -24.30 -4.68
N ASP A 209 4.32 -23.13 -4.35
CA ASP A 209 2.98 -22.99 -3.77
C ASP A 209 1.86 -22.81 -4.82
N LEU A 210 2.14 -22.22 -6.00
CA LEU A 210 1.14 -22.02 -7.07
C LEU A 210 1.60 -22.58 -8.42
N LYS A 211 2.12 -23.81 -8.43
CA LYS A 211 2.45 -24.49 -9.69
C LYS A 211 1.19 -24.67 -10.53
N SER A 212 1.09 -23.96 -11.65
CA SER A 212 0.22 -24.44 -12.73
C SER A 212 0.93 -25.64 -13.39
N PRO A 213 0.21 -26.70 -13.79
CA PRO A 213 0.81 -27.85 -14.49
C PRO A 213 1.64 -27.46 -15.72
N ASP A 214 1.35 -26.31 -16.33
CA ASP A 214 2.01 -25.79 -17.53
C ASP A 214 3.36 -25.08 -17.25
N GLU A 215 3.70 -24.79 -15.99
CA GLU A 215 4.99 -24.19 -15.60
C GLU A 215 6.17 -25.19 -15.66
N VAL A 216 5.90 -26.49 -15.87
CA VAL A 216 6.94 -27.54 -15.94
C VAL A 216 7.71 -27.51 -17.27
N ASN A 217 7.19 -26.85 -18.32
CA ASN A 217 7.74 -26.96 -19.69
C ASN A 217 8.04 -25.64 -20.41
N GLY A 218 8.03 -24.47 -19.75
CA GLY A 218 8.20 -23.17 -20.43
C GLY A 218 9.04 -22.15 -19.66
N HIS A 219 9.88 -21.39 -20.37
CA HIS A 219 10.88 -20.47 -19.82
C HIS A 219 10.33 -19.12 -19.31
N GLU A 220 9.01 -18.92 -19.26
CA GLU A 220 8.40 -17.66 -18.85
C GLU A 220 7.48 -17.85 -17.64
N LYS A 221 7.83 -17.19 -16.53
CA LYS A 221 7.04 -17.26 -15.28
C LYS A 221 5.87 -16.27 -15.37
N PRO A 222 4.60 -16.68 -15.14
CA PRO A 222 3.48 -15.77 -15.11
C PRO A 222 3.67 -14.68 -14.04
N THR A 223 3.43 -13.42 -14.41
CA THR A 223 3.58 -12.25 -13.52
C THR A 223 2.40 -12.05 -12.56
N ALA A 224 1.32 -12.80 -12.78
CA ALA A 224 0.20 -12.94 -11.86
C ALA A 224 -0.45 -14.32 -12.01
N VAL A 225 -1.18 -14.83 -11.02
CA VAL A 225 -1.94 -16.09 -11.08
C VAL A 225 -3.36 -15.82 -10.56
N LEU A 226 -4.36 -16.42 -11.21
CA LEU A 226 -5.73 -16.41 -10.71
C LEU A 226 -5.98 -17.66 -9.86
N THR A 227 -6.47 -17.46 -8.65
CA THR A 227 -6.84 -18.51 -7.69
C THR A 227 -8.16 -18.17 -7.01
N THR A 228 -8.51 -18.87 -5.95
CA THR A 228 -9.68 -18.62 -5.09
C THR A 228 -9.24 -18.43 -3.65
N VAL A 229 -10.13 -17.87 -2.82
CA VAL A 229 -9.92 -17.76 -1.36
C VAL A 229 -9.62 -19.11 -0.73
N ARG A 230 -10.38 -20.16 -1.08
CA ARG A 230 -10.16 -21.53 -0.58
C ARG A 230 -8.74 -22.03 -0.85
N HIS A 231 -8.27 -21.86 -2.08
CA HIS A 231 -6.94 -22.33 -2.46
C HIS A 231 -5.86 -21.48 -1.77
N LEU A 232 -6.06 -20.17 -1.66
CA LEU A 232 -5.13 -19.27 -0.99
C LEU A 232 -5.01 -19.54 0.52
N LEU A 233 -6.09 -19.93 1.20
CA LEU A 233 -6.11 -20.31 2.62
C LEU A 233 -5.21 -21.52 2.94
N HIS A 234 -4.83 -22.34 1.95
CA HIS A 234 -3.85 -23.41 2.16
C HIS A 234 -2.41 -22.90 2.34
N TYR A 235 -2.11 -21.66 1.91
CA TYR A 235 -0.76 -21.11 1.92
C TYR A 235 -0.59 -19.94 2.86
N ILE A 236 -1.64 -19.14 3.08
CA ILE A 236 -1.57 -17.96 3.95
C ILE A 236 -2.55 -18.04 5.12
N SER A 237 -2.23 -17.32 6.19
CA SER A 237 -3.05 -17.32 7.42
C SER A 237 -4.48 -16.87 7.12
N PRO A 238 -5.52 -17.50 7.71
CA PRO A 238 -6.91 -17.03 7.61
C PRO A 238 -7.09 -15.57 8.04
N GLU A 239 -6.29 -15.11 9.00
CA GLU A 239 -6.29 -13.73 9.52
C GLU A 239 -5.58 -12.72 8.60
N SER A 240 -5.06 -13.18 7.46
CA SER A 240 -4.37 -12.32 6.51
C SER A 240 -5.33 -11.35 5.85
N TYR A 241 -4.94 -10.08 5.76
CA TYR A 241 -5.74 -9.07 5.10
C TYR A 241 -5.44 -8.99 3.59
N ILE A 242 -6.49 -8.97 2.78
CA ILE A 242 -6.44 -8.95 1.31
C ILE A 242 -7.20 -7.76 0.73
N LYS A 243 -6.66 -7.17 -0.35
CA LYS A 243 -7.30 -6.07 -1.07
C LYS A 243 -8.56 -6.55 -1.78
N ILE A 244 -9.64 -5.76 -1.69
CA ILE A 244 -10.86 -5.96 -2.47
C ILE A 244 -10.85 -5.03 -3.68
N SER A 245 -11.19 -5.56 -4.85
CA SER A 245 -11.37 -4.83 -6.09
C SER A 245 -12.80 -4.95 -6.59
N THR A 246 -13.42 -3.81 -6.85
CA THR A 246 -14.71 -3.71 -7.54
C THR A 246 -14.55 -3.67 -9.06
N ALA A 247 -13.32 -3.76 -9.56
CA ALA A 247 -13.05 -3.81 -10.99
C ALA A 247 -13.62 -5.09 -11.60
N ASN A 248 -13.93 -5.03 -12.89
CA ASN A 248 -14.17 -6.23 -13.66
C ASN A 248 -12.87 -7.06 -13.73
N LEU A 249 -12.94 -8.34 -13.32
CA LEU A 249 -11.80 -9.25 -13.29
C LEU A 249 -11.16 -9.43 -14.68
N GLN A 250 -11.95 -9.56 -15.75
CA GLN A 250 -11.43 -9.72 -17.11
C GLN A 250 -10.64 -8.49 -17.56
N THR A 251 -11.13 -7.28 -17.26
CA THR A 251 -10.41 -6.04 -17.53
C THR A 251 -9.10 -5.95 -16.73
N ALA A 252 -9.09 -6.43 -15.49
CA ALA A 252 -7.86 -6.47 -14.70
C ALA A 252 -6.85 -7.49 -15.23
N LEU A 253 -7.31 -8.69 -15.60
CA LEU A 253 -6.49 -9.75 -16.19
C LEU A 253 -5.86 -9.32 -17.51
N ALA A 254 -6.56 -8.54 -18.35
CA ALA A 254 -6.00 -8.01 -19.60
C ALA A 254 -4.75 -7.13 -19.43
N ARG A 255 -4.45 -6.66 -18.21
CA ARG A 255 -3.23 -5.90 -17.88
C ARG A 255 -2.04 -6.80 -17.59
N TYR A 256 -2.30 -8.06 -17.27
CA TYR A 256 -1.30 -9.09 -17.01
C TYR A 256 -1.26 -9.95 -18.26
N ASP A 257 -0.27 -9.70 -19.11
CA ASP A 257 -0.15 -10.43 -20.35
C ASP A 257 0.24 -11.89 -20.06
N TYR A 258 -0.72 -12.81 -20.17
CA TYR A 258 -0.50 -14.25 -20.09
C TYR A 258 -0.14 -14.87 -21.46
N SER A 259 -0.09 -14.05 -22.51
CA SER A 259 -0.16 -14.53 -23.90
C SER A 259 0.87 -13.91 -24.86
N LYS A 260 1.63 -12.89 -24.45
CA LYS A 260 2.69 -12.33 -25.27
C LYS A 260 4.02 -13.02 -25.02
N LYS A 261 4.41 -13.72 -26.08
CA LYS A 261 5.71 -14.31 -26.43
C LYS A 261 6.88 -13.35 -26.33
#